data_AF-A0A650MXS9-F1
#
_entry.id   AF-A0A650MXS9-F1
#
_cell.length_a   1.000
_cell.length_b   1.000
_cell.length_c   1.000
_cell.angle_alpha   90.00
_cell.angle_beta   90.00
_cell.angle_gamma   90.00
#
_symmetry.space_group_name_H-M   'P 1'
#
loop_
_entity.id
_entity.type
_entity.pdbx_description
1 polymer ?
#
loop_
_entity_poly.entity_id
_entity_poly.type
_entity_poly.pdbx_seq_one_letter_code
_entity_poly.pdbx_strand_id
1 'polypeptide(L)'
;MTGYSKRLMMIKQRWINSLPTIIVSIFLFFSILKLFGIVHVIMTSFLTLVFRIRHTQDFNFRELLRSYLLMILVCFFSFLATINIELCIICNLCVPFFLVYMMTNKFTPKSYFVYTMEFVFLQLIPISFSSFLMRFVALIYGFIVVTFSLYIHKYIMKRKRHFGTVRKGMKNLSAQLDKMLRNESFSAEKEELVQMMYHMN
;
A
#
# COMPACT_ATOMS: atom_id res chain seq x y z
N MET A 1 8.05 34.01 8.41
CA MET A 1 6.97 33.12 7.92
C MET A 1 6.19 32.58 9.12
N THR A 2 4.96 33.06 9.30
CA THR A 2 4.07 32.76 10.44
C THR A 2 3.68 31.28 10.47
N GLY A 3 3.63 30.66 11.66
CA GLY A 3 3.36 29.22 11.84
C GLY A 3 2.03 28.74 11.21
N TYR A 4 1.08 29.64 10.98
CA TYR A 4 -0.17 29.39 10.27
C TYR A 4 0.02 29.08 8.78
N SER A 5 0.91 29.78 8.07
CA SER A 5 1.12 29.50 6.63
C SER A 5 1.79 28.14 6.41
N LYS A 6 2.72 27.75 7.31
CA LYS A 6 3.32 26.41 7.31
C LYS A 6 2.28 25.31 7.55
N ARG A 7 1.35 25.49 8.49
CA ARG A 7 0.25 24.52 8.73
C ARG A 7 -0.65 24.38 7.50
N LEU A 8 -1.03 25.49 6.87
CA LEU A 8 -1.86 25.47 5.66
C LEU A 8 -1.16 24.79 4.47
N MET A 9 0.14 25.04 4.27
CA MET A 9 0.93 24.35 3.25
C MET A 9 1.04 22.85 3.52
N MET A 10 1.26 22.43 4.77
CA MET A 10 1.27 21.02 5.14
C MET A 10 -0.08 20.33 4.90
N ILE A 11 -1.19 21.01 5.22
CA ILE A 11 -2.55 20.49 4.96
C ILE A 11 -2.75 20.35 3.45
N LYS A 12 -2.47 21.40 2.66
CA LYS A 12 -2.57 21.37 1.20
C LYS A 12 -1.75 20.25 0.58
N GLN A 13 -0.52 20.04 1.06
CA GLN A 13 0.34 18.97 0.58
C GLN A 13 -0.22 17.58 0.90
N ARG A 14 -0.74 17.36 2.11
CA ARG A 14 -1.39 16.09 2.49
C ARG A 14 -2.63 15.81 1.64
N TRP A 15 -3.43 16.83 1.36
CA TRP A 15 -4.57 16.74 0.47
C TRP A 15 -4.15 16.31 -0.94
N ILE A 16 -3.19 17.03 -1.54
CA ILE A 16 -2.67 16.71 -2.89
C ILE A 16 -2.11 15.29 -2.95
N ASN A 17 -1.35 14.86 -1.92
CA ASN A 17 -0.79 13.52 -1.86
C ASN A 17 -1.87 12.42 -1.71
N SER A 18 -3.04 12.76 -1.14
CA SER A 18 -4.14 11.81 -0.94
C SER A 18 -5.11 11.73 -2.14
N LEU A 19 -5.11 12.73 -3.02
CA LEU A 19 -5.99 12.78 -4.20
C LEU A 19 -5.96 11.53 -5.07
N PRO A 20 -4.79 10.93 -5.41
CA PRO A 20 -4.78 9.71 -6.22
C PRO A 20 -5.56 8.56 -5.57
N THR A 21 -5.47 8.43 -4.24
CA THR A 21 -6.19 7.39 -3.51
C THR A 21 -7.70 7.64 -3.53
N ILE A 22 -8.13 8.89 -3.37
CA ILE A 22 -9.55 9.26 -3.41
C ILE A 22 -10.15 8.97 -4.79
N ILE A 23 -9.46 9.35 -5.87
CA ILE A 23 -9.93 9.13 -7.24
C ILE A 23 -10.09 7.63 -7.52
N VAL A 24 -9.10 6.82 -7.16
CA VAL A 24 -9.15 5.36 -7.32
C VAL A 24 -10.26 4.75 -6.47
N SER A 25 -10.46 5.24 -5.24
CA SER A 25 -11.54 4.79 -4.36
C SER A 25 -12.92 5.05 -4.97
N ILE A 26 -13.15 6.25 -5.51
CA ILE A 26 -14.41 6.63 -6.14
C ILE A 26 -14.65 5.78 -7.40
N PHE A 27 -13.62 5.60 -8.22
CA PHE A 27 -13.71 4.77 -9.42
C PHE A 27 -14.02 3.31 -9.09
N LEU A 28 -13.33 2.72 -8.11
CA LEU A 28 -13.61 1.36 -7.63
C LEU A 28 -15.05 1.25 -7.10
N PHE A 29 -15.50 2.22 -6.29
CA PHE A 29 -16.85 2.23 -5.74
C PHE A 29 -17.92 2.16 -6.84
N PHE A 30 -17.89 3.13 -7.77
CA PHE A 30 -18.91 3.21 -8.82
C PHE A 30 -18.82 2.07 -9.82
N SER A 31 -17.61 1.62 -10.16
CA SER A 31 -17.45 0.50 -11.11
C SER A 31 -17.90 -0.83 -10.50
N ILE A 32 -17.56 -1.13 -9.24
CA ILE A 32 -18.03 -2.34 -8.57
C ILE A 32 -19.55 -2.30 -8.38
N LEU A 33 -20.10 -1.15 -7.95
CA LEU A 33 -21.54 -0.98 -7.80
C LEU A 33 -22.30 -1.27 -9.09
N LYS A 34 -21.82 -0.72 -10.23
CA LYS A 34 -22.48 -0.88 -11.54
C LYS A 34 -22.33 -2.30 -12.12
N LEU A 35 -21.19 -2.95 -11.93
CA LEU A 35 -20.89 -4.25 -12.55
C LEU A 35 -21.33 -5.45 -11.70
N PHE A 36 -21.22 -5.36 -10.38
CA PHE A 36 -21.41 -6.50 -9.46
C PHE A 36 -22.50 -6.25 -8.40
N GLY A 37 -23.01 -5.02 -8.29
CA GLY A 37 -24.07 -4.65 -7.35
C GLY A 37 -23.57 -4.31 -5.94
N ILE A 38 -24.51 -3.89 -5.10
CA ILE A 38 -24.24 -3.27 -3.79
C ILE A 38 -23.51 -4.20 -2.79
N VAL A 39 -23.79 -5.51 -2.85
CA VAL A 39 -23.22 -6.54 -1.95
C VAL A 39 -21.69 -6.61 -2.03
N HIS A 40 -21.13 -6.22 -3.19
CA HIS A 40 -19.71 -6.33 -3.49
C HIS A 40 -18.94 -5.03 -3.21
N VAL A 41 -19.64 -3.93 -3.00
CA VAL A 41 -19.06 -2.60 -2.81
C VAL A 41 -18.15 -2.52 -1.59
N ILE A 42 -18.38 -3.36 -0.58
CA ILE A 42 -17.54 -3.45 0.63
C ILE A 42 -16.04 -3.67 0.30
N MET A 43 -15.75 -4.33 -0.83
CA MET A 43 -14.39 -4.60 -1.29
C MET A 43 -13.59 -3.34 -1.59
N THR A 44 -14.29 -2.28 -2.00
CA THR A 44 -13.69 -0.98 -2.31
C THR A 44 -12.83 -0.48 -1.15
N SER A 45 -13.25 -0.71 0.09
CA SER A 45 -12.58 -0.22 1.29
C SER A 45 -11.18 -0.78 1.44
N PHE A 46 -11.03 -2.12 1.40
CA PHE A 46 -9.72 -2.74 1.54
C PHE A 46 -8.88 -2.63 0.26
N LEU A 47 -9.48 -2.67 -0.93
CA LEU A 47 -8.77 -2.47 -2.21
C LEU A 47 -8.15 -1.08 -2.31
N THR A 48 -8.88 -0.06 -1.87
CA THR A 48 -8.36 1.32 -1.79
C THR A 48 -7.20 1.40 -0.80
N LEU A 49 -7.27 0.68 0.32
CA LEU A 49 -6.18 0.63 1.29
C LEU A 49 -4.94 -0.07 0.72
N VAL A 50 -5.09 -1.15 -0.06
CA VAL A 50 -3.99 -1.78 -0.82
C VAL A 50 -3.34 -0.74 -1.74
N PHE A 51 -4.12 -0.02 -2.54
CA PHE A 51 -3.60 1.04 -3.41
C PHE A 51 -2.87 2.12 -2.60
N ARG A 52 -3.47 2.57 -1.48
CA ARG A 52 -2.87 3.58 -0.60
C ARG A 52 -1.52 3.15 -0.03
N ILE A 53 -1.38 1.89 0.36
CA ILE A 53 -0.11 1.38 0.89
C ILE A 53 0.90 1.18 -0.24
N ARG A 54 0.47 0.63 -1.38
CA ARG A 54 1.38 0.25 -2.47
C ARG A 54 1.82 1.41 -3.37
N HIS A 55 1.04 2.48 -3.51
CA HIS A 55 1.47 3.62 -4.32
C HIS A 55 2.62 4.42 -3.68
N THR A 56 2.83 4.30 -2.36
CA THR A 56 3.94 4.94 -1.66
C THR A 56 5.23 4.12 -1.69
N GLN A 57 5.11 2.81 -1.91
CA GLN A 57 6.24 1.88 -1.99
C GLN A 57 6.79 1.78 -3.43
N ASP A 58 8.01 1.26 -3.57
CA ASP A 58 8.54 0.92 -4.89
C ASP A 58 7.71 -0.17 -5.55
N PHE A 59 7.46 -0.02 -6.85
CA PHE A 59 6.62 -0.96 -7.58
C PHE A 59 7.38 -2.28 -7.79
N ASN A 60 7.06 -3.29 -6.99
CA ASN A 60 7.51 -4.66 -7.15
C ASN A 60 6.33 -5.57 -7.54
N PHE A 61 6.34 -6.04 -8.78
CA PHE A 61 5.27 -6.89 -9.31
C PHE A 61 5.13 -8.21 -8.55
N ARG A 62 6.25 -8.81 -8.10
CA ARG A 62 6.25 -10.08 -7.38
C ARG A 62 5.56 -9.96 -6.02
N GLU A 63 5.82 -8.86 -5.32
CA GLU A 63 5.17 -8.56 -4.05
C GLU A 63 3.69 -8.20 -4.23
N LEU A 64 3.32 -7.57 -5.35
CA LEU A 64 1.92 -7.31 -5.69
C LEU A 64 1.16 -8.62 -5.92
N LEU A 65 1.72 -9.53 -6.73
CA LEU A 65 1.12 -10.83 -6.97
C LEU A 65 0.99 -11.65 -5.68
N ARG A 66 2.02 -11.66 -4.83
CA ARG A 66 1.96 -12.33 -3.52
C ARG A 66 0.83 -11.77 -2.65
N SER A 67 0.62 -10.46 -2.66
CA SER A 67 -0.50 -9.83 -1.97
C SER A 67 -1.85 -10.29 -2.50
N TYR A 68 -2.04 -10.31 -3.82
CA TYR A 68 -3.30 -10.74 -4.41
C TYR A 68 -3.62 -12.21 -4.15
N LEU A 69 -2.61 -13.09 -4.18
CA LEU A 69 -2.78 -14.49 -3.80
C LEU A 69 -3.23 -14.63 -2.34
N LEU A 70 -2.68 -13.80 -1.45
CA LEU A 70 -3.05 -13.81 -0.04
C LEU A 70 -4.47 -13.26 0.18
N MET A 71 -4.87 -12.21 -0.55
CA MET A 71 -6.26 -11.70 -0.53
C MET A 71 -7.25 -12.75 -1.04
N ILE A 72 -6.94 -13.46 -2.12
CA ILE A 72 -7.74 -14.59 -2.61
C ILE A 72 -7.93 -15.65 -1.52
N LEU A 73 -6.84 -16.03 -0.85
CA LEU A 73 -6.89 -17.01 0.24
C LEU A 73 -7.77 -16.52 1.39
N VAL A 74 -7.63 -15.23 1.76
CA VAL A 74 -8.44 -14.61 2.81
C VAL A 74 -9.92 -14.53 2.42
N CYS A 75 -10.25 -14.20 1.17
CA CYS A 75 -11.61 -14.21 0.65
C CYS A 75 -12.23 -15.61 0.74
N PHE A 76 -11.45 -16.67 0.46
CA PHE A 76 -11.90 -18.06 0.59
C PHE A 76 -12.17 -18.43 2.06
N PHE A 77 -11.23 -18.15 2.97
CA PHE A 77 -11.44 -18.42 4.40
C PHE A 77 -12.56 -17.58 5.02
N SER A 78 -12.72 -16.34 4.57
CA SER A 78 -13.85 -15.50 4.97
C SER A 78 -15.18 -16.11 4.56
N PHE A 79 -15.26 -16.72 3.37
CA PHE A 79 -16.47 -17.41 2.93
C PHE A 79 -16.73 -18.67 3.76
N LEU A 80 -15.71 -19.49 4.00
CA LEU A 80 -15.81 -20.66 4.88
C LEU A 80 -16.33 -20.31 6.27
N ALA A 81 -15.87 -19.19 6.83
CA ALA A 81 -16.33 -18.68 8.12
C ALA A 81 -17.83 -18.32 8.14
N THR A 82 -18.46 -18.08 6.99
CA THR A 82 -19.90 -17.75 6.90
C THR A 82 -20.82 -18.96 6.73
N ILE A 83 -20.27 -20.17 6.53
CA ILE A 83 -21.08 -21.36 6.24
C ILE A 83 -21.72 -21.92 7.52
N ASN A 84 -20.93 -22.17 8.57
CA ASN A 84 -21.37 -22.78 9.82
C ASN A 84 -20.67 -22.12 11.02
N ILE A 85 -21.29 -22.21 12.20
CA ILE A 85 -20.75 -21.64 13.45
C ILE A 85 -19.39 -22.24 13.82
N GLU A 86 -19.21 -23.55 13.66
CA GLU A 86 -17.94 -24.23 13.95
C GLU A 86 -16.80 -23.69 13.09
N LEU A 87 -17.03 -23.56 11.78
CA LEU A 87 -16.08 -22.98 10.83
C LEU A 87 -15.82 -21.49 11.13
N CYS A 88 -16.84 -20.76 11.56
CA CYS A 88 -16.71 -19.37 11.97
C CYS A 88 -15.71 -19.24 13.14
N ILE A 89 -15.86 -20.06 14.19
CA ILE A 89 -14.98 -20.05 15.36
C ILE A 89 -13.55 -20.42 14.95
N ILE A 90 -13.37 -21.52 14.20
CA ILE A 90 -12.05 -21.99 13.76
C ILE A 90 -11.37 -20.93 12.90
N CYS A 91 -12.06 -20.38 11.90
CA CYS A 91 -11.47 -19.39 10.99
C CYS A 91 -11.13 -18.08 11.73
N ASN A 92 -12.01 -17.59 12.61
CA ASN A 92 -11.73 -16.37 13.38
C ASN A 92 -10.60 -16.55 14.40
N LEU A 93 -10.35 -17.78 14.88
CA LEU A 93 -9.21 -18.09 15.73
C LEU A 93 -7.93 -18.29 14.92
N CYS A 94 -7.96 -18.94 13.74
CA CYS A 94 -6.74 -19.28 13.02
C CYS A 94 -6.27 -18.17 12.07
N VAL A 95 -7.18 -17.56 11.31
CA VAL A 95 -6.83 -16.65 10.20
C VAL A 95 -6.11 -15.38 10.69
N PRO A 96 -6.60 -14.65 11.71
CA PRO A 96 -5.89 -13.46 12.18
C PRO A 96 -4.47 -13.76 12.70
N PHE A 97 -4.29 -14.86 13.43
CA PHE A 97 -2.97 -15.27 13.94
C PHE A 97 -2.04 -15.66 12.80
N PHE A 98 -2.54 -16.40 11.81
CA PHE A 98 -1.78 -16.73 10.61
C PHE A 98 -1.35 -15.48 9.84
N LEU A 99 -2.25 -14.51 9.66
CA LEU A 99 -1.96 -13.24 8.99
C LEU A 99 -0.87 -12.44 9.73
N VAL A 100 -0.98 -12.33 11.05
CA VAL A 100 0.03 -11.64 11.87
C VAL A 100 1.38 -12.36 11.78
N TYR A 101 1.41 -13.68 11.89
CA TYR A 101 2.64 -14.46 11.79
C TYR A 101 3.32 -14.30 10.42
N MET A 102 2.56 -14.40 9.32
CA MET A 102 3.11 -14.30 7.96
C MET A 102 3.53 -12.88 7.56
N MET A 103 2.83 -11.85 8.06
CA MET A 103 2.95 -10.48 7.52
C MET A 103 3.61 -9.50 8.48
N THR A 104 3.90 -9.88 9.72
CA THR A 104 4.67 -9.04 10.63
C THR A 104 6.12 -8.98 10.15
N ASN A 105 6.47 -7.86 9.52
CA ASN A 105 7.83 -7.52 9.19
C ASN A 105 8.20 -6.22 9.94
N LYS A 106 9.40 -6.15 10.53
CA LYS A 106 9.89 -4.99 11.30
C LYS A 106 9.81 -3.68 10.52
N PHE A 107 9.86 -3.74 9.19
CA PHE A 107 9.82 -2.57 8.32
C PHE A 107 8.40 -2.13 7.90
N THR A 108 7.40 -3.02 7.95
CA THR A 108 6.02 -2.72 7.53
C THR A 108 4.98 -3.32 8.48
N PRO A 109 4.96 -2.90 9.76
CA PRO A 109 4.11 -3.51 10.77
C PRO A 109 2.62 -3.38 10.46
N LYS A 110 2.18 -2.42 9.63
CA LYS A 110 0.75 -2.19 9.33
C LYS A 110 0.21 -2.96 8.13
N SER A 111 1.02 -3.74 7.44
CA SER A 111 0.60 -4.42 6.21
C SER A 111 -0.40 -5.54 6.45
N TYR A 112 -0.40 -6.19 7.62
CA TYR A 112 -1.38 -7.24 7.95
C TYR A 112 -2.81 -6.70 8.06
N PHE A 113 -2.97 -5.43 8.44
CA PHE A 113 -4.27 -4.81 8.73
C PHE A 113 -5.23 -4.86 7.52
N VAL A 114 -4.70 -4.77 6.31
CA VAL A 114 -5.49 -4.83 5.07
C VAL A 114 -6.20 -6.17 4.93
N TYR A 115 -5.49 -7.27 5.19
CA TYR A 115 -6.02 -8.62 5.04
C TYR A 115 -6.95 -8.96 6.20
N THR A 116 -6.66 -8.48 7.41
CA THR A 116 -7.59 -8.60 8.53
C THR A 116 -8.89 -7.84 8.24
N MET A 117 -8.79 -6.64 7.68
CA MET A 117 -9.94 -5.85 7.26
C MET A 117 -10.75 -6.57 6.18
N GLU A 118 -10.10 -7.12 5.16
CA GLU A 118 -10.75 -7.95 4.13
C GLU A 118 -11.50 -9.14 4.75
N PHE A 119 -10.84 -9.90 5.63
CA PHE A 119 -11.43 -11.06 6.30
C PHE A 119 -12.71 -10.71 7.07
N VAL A 120 -12.67 -9.64 7.86
CA VAL A 120 -13.82 -9.21 8.66
C VAL A 120 -14.92 -8.63 7.77
N PHE A 121 -14.56 -7.79 6.80
CA PHE A 121 -15.53 -7.08 5.97
C PHE A 121 -16.32 -8.01 5.06
N LEU A 122 -15.66 -9.05 4.53
CA LEU A 122 -16.34 -10.06 3.72
C LEU A 122 -17.26 -10.96 4.56
N GLN A 123 -16.97 -11.17 5.85
CA GLN A 123 -17.87 -11.86 6.79
C GLN A 123 -19.09 -11.02 7.19
N LEU A 124 -18.96 -9.70 7.31
CA LEU A 124 -20.06 -8.80 7.69
C LEU A 124 -21.21 -8.82 6.66
N ILE A 125 -20.90 -9.12 5.40
CA ILE A 125 -21.90 -9.27 4.34
C ILE A 125 -21.80 -10.73 3.84
N PRO A 126 -22.44 -11.67 4.55
CA PRO A 126 -22.47 -13.07 4.15
C PRO A 126 -23.19 -13.20 2.81
N ILE A 127 -22.74 -14.14 1.99
CA ILE A 127 -23.27 -14.35 0.65
C ILE A 127 -23.60 -15.82 0.44
N SER A 128 -24.57 -16.07 -0.45
CA SER A 128 -24.87 -17.43 -0.89
C SER A 128 -23.71 -18.04 -1.68
N PHE A 129 -23.64 -19.36 -1.72
CA PHE A 129 -22.67 -20.08 -2.56
C PHE A 129 -22.76 -19.68 -4.04
N SER A 130 -23.97 -19.43 -4.56
CA SER A 130 -24.17 -18.94 -5.93
C SER A 130 -23.53 -17.58 -6.20
N SER A 131 -23.47 -16.71 -5.19
CA SER A 131 -22.89 -15.38 -5.30
C SER A 131 -21.39 -15.35 -4.99
N PHE A 132 -20.82 -16.44 -4.47
CA PHE A 132 -19.39 -16.54 -4.15
C PHE A 132 -18.52 -16.36 -5.39
N LEU A 133 -18.92 -16.95 -6.51
CA LEU A 133 -18.19 -16.81 -7.77
C LEU A 133 -18.22 -15.35 -8.26
N MET A 134 -19.35 -14.65 -8.13
CA MET A 134 -19.41 -13.22 -8.44
C MET A 134 -18.49 -12.40 -7.53
N ARG A 135 -18.43 -12.72 -6.22
CA ARG A 135 -17.51 -12.09 -5.28
C ARG A 135 -16.04 -12.32 -5.65
N PHE A 136 -15.70 -13.53 -6.10
CA PHE A 136 -14.37 -13.83 -6.60
C PHE A 136 -14.02 -13.01 -7.85
N VAL A 137 -14.93 -12.94 -8.83
CA VAL A 137 -14.74 -12.16 -10.06
C VAL A 137 -14.62 -10.66 -9.75
N ALA A 138 -15.45 -10.14 -8.85
CA ALA A 138 -15.38 -8.74 -8.41
C ALA A 138 -14.02 -8.41 -7.76
N LEU A 139 -13.48 -9.35 -6.98
CA LEU A 139 -12.15 -9.21 -6.36
C LEU A 139 -11.04 -9.18 -7.42
N ILE A 140 -11.07 -10.09 -8.39
CA ILE A 140 -10.12 -10.11 -9.52
C ILE A 140 -10.20 -8.81 -10.33
N TYR A 141 -11.42 -8.34 -10.62
CA TYR A 141 -11.63 -7.04 -11.26
C TYR A 141 -10.98 -5.91 -10.45
N GLY A 142 -11.18 -5.91 -9.12
CA GLY A 142 -10.53 -4.98 -8.21
C GLY A 142 -9.00 -5.01 -8.31
N PHE A 143 -8.39 -6.18 -8.41
CA PHE A 143 -6.94 -6.31 -8.59
C PHE A 143 -6.45 -5.72 -9.92
N ILE A 144 -7.18 -5.93 -11.00
CA ILE A 144 -6.87 -5.35 -12.31
C ILE A 144 -6.90 -3.83 -12.22
N VAL A 145 -7.95 -3.26 -11.65
CA VAL A 145 -8.09 -1.80 -11.46
C VAL A 145 -6.99 -1.23 -10.58
N VAL A 146 -6.68 -1.88 -9.45
CA VAL A 146 -5.60 -1.44 -8.55
C VAL A 146 -4.24 -1.52 -9.25
N THR A 147 -3.96 -2.60 -9.99
CA THR A 147 -2.70 -2.76 -10.74
C THR A 147 -2.56 -1.68 -11.81
N PHE A 148 -3.62 -1.45 -12.58
CA PHE A 148 -3.64 -0.42 -13.61
C PHE A 148 -3.44 0.98 -13.01
N SER A 149 -4.10 1.26 -11.89
CA SER A 149 -3.95 2.52 -11.15
C SER A 149 -2.52 2.71 -10.62
N LEU A 150 -1.90 1.66 -10.08
CA LEU A 150 -0.50 1.69 -9.62
C LEU A 150 0.46 1.90 -10.78
N TYR A 151 0.18 1.31 -11.94
CA TYR A 151 0.98 1.48 -13.15
C TYR A 151 0.93 2.92 -13.68
N ILE A 152 -0.28 3.50 -13.77
CA ILE A 152 -0.48 4.91 -14.12
C ILE A 152 0.26 5.80 -13.11
N HIS A 153 0.08 5.55 -11.82
CA HIS A 153 0.73 6.33 -10.77
C HIS A 153 2.25 6.26 -10.90
N LYS A 154 2.82 5.07 -11.13
CA LYS A 154 4.27 4.89 -11.37
C LYS A 154 4.76 5.72 -12.55
N TYR A 155 4.03 5.76 -13.66
CA TYR A 155 4.43 6.53 -14.85
C TYR A 155 4.41 8.03 -14.58
N ILE A 156 3.41 8.52 -13.86
CA ILE A 156 3.28 9.93 -13.46
C ILE A 156 4.36 10.31 -12.43
N MET A 157 4.63 9.44 -11.44
CA MET A 157 5.53 9.72 -10.31
C MET A 157 7.01 9.42 -10.61
N LYS A 158 7.34 8.63 -11.65
CA LYS A 158 8.73 8.43 -12.11
C LYS A 158 9.44 9.75 -12.44
N ARG A 159 8.71 10.84 -12.73
CA ARG A 159 9.28 12.19 -12.91
C ARG A 159 9.72 12.87 -11.60
N LYS A 160 9.38 12.36 -10.40
CA LYS A 160 9.58 13.05 -9.11
C LYS A 160 10.57 12.40 -8.13
N ARG A 161 10.98 11.13 -8.32
CA ARG A 161 11.98 10.52 -7.43
C ARG A 161 13.38 11.05 -7.78
N HIS A 162 13.94 11.88 -6.90
CA HIS A 162 15.29 12.47 -6.97
C HIS A 162 16.40 11.38 -6.83
N PHE A 163 16.46 10.43 -7.76
CA PHE A 163 17.59 9.49 -7.86
C PHE A 163 18.93 10.23 -8.02
N GLY A 164 18.92 11.44 -8.58
CA GLY A 164 20.10 12.29 -8.67
C GLY A 164 20.67 12.69 -7.30
N THR A 165 19.82 13.01 -6.32
CA THR A 165 20.26 13.45 -4.99
C THR A 165 20.80 12.28 -4.17
N VAL A 166 20.13 11.12 -4.21
CA VAL A 166 20.62 9.91 -3.55
C VAL A 166 21.95 9.44 -4.15
N ARG A 167 22.08 9.47 -5.48
CA ARG A 167 23.33 9.11 -6.17
C ARG A 167 24.47 10.09 -5.86
N LYS A 168 24.17 11.39 -5.74
CA LYS A 168 25.14 12.40 -5.28
C LYS A 168 25.56 12.16 -3.82
N GLY A 169 24.61 11.85 -2.94
CA GLY A 169 24.91 11.48 -1.54
C GLY A 169 25.82 10.25 -1.42
N MET A 170 25.54 9.19 -2.18
CA MET A 170 26.40 7.99 -2.20
C MET A 170 27.81 8.28 -2.76
N LYS A 171 27.92 9.10 -3.82
CA LYS A 171 29.23 9.52 -4.35
C LYS A 171 30.01 10.34 -3.34
N ASN A 172 29.34 11.23 -2.62
CA ASN A 172 29.97 12.04 -1.58
C ASN A 172 30.46 11.17 -0.41
N LEU A 173 29.68 10.17 0.03
CA LEU A 173 30.16 9.18 1.01
C LEU A 173 31.38 8.39 0.53
N SER A 174 31.39 7.97 -0.74
CA SER A 174 32.56 7.30 -1.33
C SER A 174 33.79 8.21 -1.33
N ALA A 175 33.63 9.50 -1.62
CA ALA A 175 34.72 10.48 -1.58
C ALA A 175 35.24 10.71 -0.15
N GLN A 176 34.36 10.71 0.85
CA GLN A 176 34.75 10.78 2.26
C GLN A 176 35.58 9.56 2.68
N LEU A 177 35.17 8.35 2.27
CA LEU A 177 35.92 7.12 2.54
C LEU A 177 37.31 7.14 1.89
N ASP A 178 37.40 7.58 0.62
CA ASP A 178 38.67 7.70 -0.09
C ASP A 178 39.63 8.71 0.55
N LYS A 179 39.10 9.82 1.07
CA LYS A 179 39.90 10.83 1.79
C LYS A 179 40.32 10.37 3.18
N MET A 180 39.46 9.65 3.88
CA MET A 180 39.82 8.99 5.16
C MET A 180 40.97 8.00 4.95
N LEU A 181 40.95 7.20 3.87
CA LEU A 181 42.03 6.27 3.54
C LEU A 181 43.35 6.98 3.21
N ARG A 182 43.29 8.22 2.72
CA ARG A 182 44.46 9.06 2.42
C ARG A 182 44.89 9.98 3.58
N ASN A 183 44.22 9.92 4.74
CA ASN A 183 44.40 10.87 5.86
C ASN A 183 44.22 12.36 5.45
N GLU A 184 43.39 12.61 4.43
CA GLU A 184 43.07 13.97 3.97
C GLU A 184 41.83 14.51 4.68
N SER A 185 41.71 15.85 4.76
CA SER A 185 40.52 16.48 5.32
C SER A 185 39.32 16.36 4.36
N PHE A 186 38.19 15.92 4.91
CA PHE A 186 36.92 15.71 4.18
C PHE A 186 35.79 16.63 4.70
N SER A 187 36.16 17.77 5.30
CA SER A 187 35.22 18.73 5.89
C SER A 187 34.24 19.29 4.85
N ALA A 188 34.71 19.56 3.63
CA ALA A 188 33.89 20.07 2.53
C ALA A 188 32.82 19.07 2.08
N GLU A 189 33.18 17.80 1.87
CA GLU A 189 32.24 16.74 1.49
C GLU A 189 31.19 16.49 2.57
N LYS A 190 31.61 16.52 3.85
CA LYS A 190 30.72 16.37 5.00
C LYS A 190 29.65 17.47 5.03
N GLU A 191 30.04 18.71 4.77
CA GLU A 191 29.14 19.87 4.77
C GLU A 191 28.14 19.81 3.60
N GLU A 192 28.62 19.40 2.42
CA GLU A 192 27.79 19.20 1.23
C GLU A 192 26.77 18.05 1.42
N LEU A 193 27.16 16.98 2.13
CA LEU A 193 26.26 15.87 2.48
C LEU A 193 25.15 16.31 3.45
N VAL A 194 25.50 17.13 4.46
CA VAL A 194 24.52 17.69 5.39
C VAL A 194 23.51 18.57 4.63
N GLN A 195 23.96 19.42 3.71
CA GLN A 195 23.05 20.21 2.86
C GLN A 195 22.15 19.33 1.99
N MET A 196 22.69 18.27 1.39
CA MET A 196 21.88 17.31 0.62
C MET A 196 20.82 16.61 1.49
N MET A 197 21.13 16.29 2.75
CA MET A 197 20.17 15.71 3.70
C MET A 197 19.02 16.67 4.04
N TYR A 198 19.30 17.97 4.18
CA TYR A 198 18.25 18.97 4.40
C TYR A 198 17.26 19.09 3.24
N HIS A 199 17.70 18.81 2.00
CA HIS A 199 16.84 18.83 0.82
C HIS A 199 16.09 17.50 0.55
N MET A 200 16.37 16.44 1.32
CA MET A 200 15.72 15.13 1.19
C MET A 200 14.56 14.90 2.16
N ASN A 201 14.36 15.80 3.13
CA ASN A 201 13.31 15.73 4.16
C ASN A 201 12.18 16.72 3.88
#